data_AF-A0A357BWV5-F1
#
_entry.id   AF-A0A357BWV5-F1
#
_cell.length_a   1.000
_cell.length_b   1.000
_cell.length_c   1.000
_cell.angle_alpha   90.00
_cell.angle_beta   90.00
_cell.angle_gamma   90.00
#
_symmetry.space_group_name_H-M   'P 1'
#
loop_
_entity.id
_entity.type
_entity.pdbx_description
1 polymer ?
#
loop_
_entity_poly.entity_id
_entity_poly.type
_entity_poly.pdbx_seq_one_letter_code
_entity_poly.pdbx_strand_id
1 'polypeptide(L)'
;MAKKIGNKKHEQFFGMEKKMKKLILICVVVVLFMVAGQGFGIDFNDGGIHSINYSEGNVYVDNGTPGMYTKVNLLNGGYIHKFFAYQDSRINISGGRVGLSLVAYDRTQVIMTDGQIWYLDAYDSSQATMSGGTATGDLIAKGSSHVTMSGGTATGDLIAKGSSHVTMSGVTVMGYLEAGDSSHVTMSGGSVLGMSVSNSSQVTISGGTIGSDGFLELVASGNGKLIINGSNFAIDGISLGFGEITSIFGGVYENEPYRRLTGTLANGDIINNRFQIGNNAKIVLIPEPATIALLFLGGLVFRKKH
;
A
#
# COMPACT_ATOMS: atom_id res chain seq x y z
N MET A 1 2.12 -6.45 -90.58
CA MET A 1 2.68 -7.11 -89.38
C MET A 1 2.70 -6.22 -88.11
N ALA A 2 1.97 -5.09 -88.07
CA ALA A 2 2.11 -4.08 -86.99
C ALA A 2 0.96 -4.01 -85.96
N LYS A 3 -0.09 -4.86 -86.04
CA LYS A 3 -1.31 -4.69 -85.23
C LYS A 3 -1.40 -5.57 -83.97
N LYS A 4 -0.39 -6.41 -83.67
CA LYS A 4 -0.45 -7.41 -82.57
C LYS A 4 0.40 -7.08 -81.33
N ILE A 5 1.14 -5.97 -81.34
CA ILE A 5 2.06 -5.59 -80.24
C ILE A 5 1.37 -4.71 -79.17
N GLY A 6 0.24 -4.06 -79.49
CA GLY A 6 -0.46 -3.15 -78.57
C GLY A 6 -1.20 -3.84 -77.41
N ASN A 7 -1.70 -5.07 -77.60
CA ASN A 7 -2.61 -5.69 -76.61
C ASN A 7 -1.88 -6.25 -75.38
N LYS A 8 -0.62 -6.71 -75.53
CA LYS A 8 0.16 -7.27 -74.41
C LYS A 8 0.54 -6.22 -73.35
N LYS A 9 0.78 -4.97 -73.76
CA LYS A 9 1.11 -3.89 -72.81
C LYS A 9 -0.09 -3.49 -71.96
N HIS A 10 -1.30 -3.53 -72.53
CA HIS A 10 -2.52 -3.15 -71.83
C HIS A 10 -2.91 -4.17 -70.75
N GLU A 11 -2.74 -5.47 -71.03
CA GLU A 11 -2.98 -6.54 -70.04
C GLU A 11 -1.96 -6.51 -68.89
N GLN A 12 -0.69 -6.21 -69.17
CA GLN A 12 0.34 -6.07 -68.14
C GLN A 12 0.07 -4.89 -67.20
N PHE A 13 -0.43 -3.77 -67.73
CA PHE A 13 -0.74 -2.59 -66.93
C PHE A 13 -1.93 -2.83 -65.98
N PHE A 14 -2.99 -3.46 -66.48
CA PHE A 14 -4.16 -3.83 -65.67
C PHE A 14 -3.82 -4.83 -64.56
N GLY A 15 -2.92 -5.78 -64.84
CA GLY A 15 -2.43 -6.73 -63.85
C GLY A 15 -1.63 -6.08 -62.71
N MET A 16 -0.84 -5.04 -63.01
CA MET A 16 -0.09 -4.28 -62.00
C MET A 16 -1.01 -3.46 -61.10
N GLU A 17 -2.03 -2.81 -61.65
CA GLU A 17 -2.96 -2.00 -60.85
C GLU A 17 -3.71 -2.85 -59.81
N LYS A 18 -4.17 -4.05 -60.20
CA LYS A 18 -4.84 -4.98 -59.28
C LYS A 18 -3.91 -5.51 -58.18
N LYS A 19 -2.64 -5.77 -58.52
CA LYS A 19 -1.61 -6.15 -57.52
C LYS A 19 -1.30 -5.01 -56.56
N MET A 20 -1.21 -3.78 -57.08
CA MET A 20 -0.92 -2.59 -56.28
C MET A 20 -2.06 -2.26 -55.30
N LYS A 21 -3.32 -2.34 -55.74
CA LYS A 21 -4.50 -2.19 -54.85
C LYS A 21 -4.53 -3.24 -53.75
N LYS A 22 -4.21 -4.50 -54.07
CA LYS A 22 -4.13 -5.59 -53.09
C LYS A 22 -3.00 -5.38 -52.09
N LEU A 23 -1.85 -4.89 -52.54
CA LEU A 23 -0.71 -4.57 -51.67
C LEU A 23 -1.03 -3.39 -50.74
N ILE A 24 -1.65 -2.33 -51.24
CA ILE A 24 -2.10 -1.18 -50.44
C ILE A 24 -3.09 -1.63 -49.38
N LEU A 25 -4.07 -2.46 -49.73
CA LEU A 25 -5.05 -2.98 -48.78
C LEU A 25 -4.39 -3.82 -47.67
N ILE A 26 -3.43 -4.68 -48.02
CA ILE A 26 -2.67 -5.46 -47.04
C ILE A 26 -1.86 -4.54 -46.12
N CYS A 27 -1.19 -3.52 -46.66
CA CYS A 27 -0.44 -2.55 -45.84
C CYS A 27 -1.37 -1.77 -44.90
N VAL A 28 -2.54 -1.33 -45.35
CA VAL A 28 -3.52 -0.61 -44.49
C VAL A 28 -4.03 -1.51 -43.38
N VAL A 29 -4.35 -2.78 -43.69
CA VAL A 29 -4.78 -3.76 -42.67
C VAL A 29 -3.67 -4.03 -41.66
N VAL A 30 -2.43 -4.24 -42.11
CA VAL A 30 -1.28 -4.47 -41.22
C VAL A 30 -1.00 -3.24 -40.35
N VAL A 31 -1.07 -2.03 -40.90
CA VAL A 31 -0.92 -0.79 -40.11
C VAL A 31 -2.05 -0.64 -39.09
N LEU A 32 -3.30 -0.94 -39.44
CA LEU A 32 -4.42 -0.94 -38.48
C LEU A 32 -4.22 -1.95 -37.34
N PHE A 33 -3.70 -3.14 -37.63
CA PHE A 33 -3.34 -4.13 -36.62
C PHE A 33 -2.11 -3.74 -35.80
N MET A 34 -1.14 -3.02 -36.37
CA MET A 34 0.06 -2.53 -35.66
C MET A 34 -0.26 -1.34 -34.76
N VAL A 35 -1.18 -0.46 -35.15
CA VAL A 35 -1.65 0.65 -34.30
C VAL A 35 -2.51 0.12 -33.15
N ALA A 36 -3.29 -0.94 -33.36
CA ALA A 36 -4.06 -1.59 -32.29
C ALA A 36 -3.20 -2.32 -31.23
N GLY A 37 -1.88 -2.47 -31.46
CA GLY A 37 -0.95 -3.18 -30.57
C GLY A 37 -0.24 -2.31 -29.54
N GLN A 38 -0.38 -0.97 -29.60
CA GLN A 38 0.10 -0.10 -28.52
C GLN A 38 -1.07 0.13 -27.57
N GLY A 39 -0.96 -0.37 -26.34
CA GLY A 39 -2.02 -0.30 -25.34
C GLY A 39 -2.43 1.14 -25.05
N PHE A 40 -3.44 1.62 -25.77
CA PHE A 40 -4.12 2.86 -25.48
C PHE A 40 -4.73 2.71 -24.09
N GLY A 41 -4.34 3.61 -23.18
CA GLY A 41 -5.07 3.73 -21.94
C GLY A 41 -6.45 4.33 -22.17
N ILE A 42 -7.38 4.04 -21.28
CA ILE A 42 -8.67 4.72 -21.22
C ILE A 42 -8.57 5.85 -20.20
N ASP A 43 -8.97 7.06 -20.59
CA ASP A 43 -9.11 8.21 -19.71
C ASP A 43 -10.58 8.40 -19.34
N PHE A 44 -10.89 8.36 -18.04
CA PHE A 44 -12.20 8.73 -17.49
C PHE A 44 -12.08 10.08 -16.80
N ASN A 45 -12.49 11.14 -17.50
CA ASN A 45 -12.34 12.55 -17.10
C ASN A 45 -13.68 13.30 -17.23
N ASP A 46 -14.79 12.65 -16.86
CA ASP A 46 -16.15 13.09 -17.20
C ASP A 46 -17.08 13.28 -16.00
N GLY A 47 -16.61 13.00 -14.78
CA GLY A 47 -17.41 13.01 -13.55
C GLY A 47 -18.46 11.91 -13.50
N GLY A 48 -18.41 10.98 -14.44
CA GLY A 48 -19.31 9.85 -14.54
C GLY A 48 -18.99 8.72 -13.56
N ILE A 49 -19.84 7.69 -13.61
CA ILE A 49 -19.62 6.44 -12.89
C ILE A 49 -19.37 5.33 -13.93
N HIS A 50 -18.17 4.76 -13.90
CA HIS A 50 -17.74 3.72 -14.81
C HIS A 50 -17.66 2.39 -14.08
N SER A 51 -18.01 1.30 -14.75
CA SER A 51 -17.91 -0.05 -14.20
C SER A 51 -17.14 -0.94 -15.16
N ILE A 52 -16.04 -1.51 -14.67
CA ILE A 52 -15.14 -2.35 -15.45
C ILE A 52 -15.30 -3.78 -14.95
N ASN A 53 -15.86 -4.62 -15.81
CA ASN A 53 -15.97 -6.07 -15.65
C ASN A 53 -15.36 -6.81 -16.85
N TYR A 54 -14.48 -6.13 -17.57
CA TYR A 54 -13.74 -6.60 -18.74
C TYR A 54 -12.25 -6.28 -18.59
N SER A 55 -11.43 -6.80 -19.51
CA SER A 55 -9.99 -6.55 -19.50
C SER A 55 -9.67 -5.22 -20.17
N GLU A 56 -8.88 -4.41 -19.49
CA GLU A 56 -8.39 -3.13 -19.94
C GLU A 56 -6.89 -2.98 -19.74
N GLY A 57 -6.31 -2.11 -20.57
CA GLY A 57 -4.91 -1.74 -20.51
C GLY A 57 -4.62 -0.83 -19.32
N ASN A 58 -4.13 0.37 -19.60
CA ASN A 58 -3.99 1.39 -18.57
C ASN A 58 -5.32 2.12 -18.40
N VAL A 59 -5.70 2.45 -17.18
CA VAL A 59 -6.84 3.31 -16.89
C VAL A 59 -6.35 4.52 -16.14
N TYR A 60 -6.76 5.70 -16.58
CA TYR A 60 -6.49 6.98 -15.94
C TYR A 60 -7.83 7.62 -15.55
N VAL A 61 -7.89 8.20 -14.36
CA VAL A 61 -9.12 8.83 -13.84
C VAL A 61 -8.80 10.24 -13.40
N ASP A 62 -9.53 11.21 -13.95
CA ASP A 62 -9.34 12.65 -13.75
C ASP A 62 -7.92 13.15 -14.06
N ASN A 63 -7.24 12.52 -15.02
CA ASN A 63 -5.91 12.94 -15.43
C ASN A 63 -5.96 14.30 -16.15
N GLY A 64 -5.47 15.34 -15.47
CA GLY A 64 -5.42 16.71 -15.99
C GLY A 64 -6.76 17.47 -15.95
N THR A 65 -7.78 16.96 -15.26
CA THR A 65 -9.13 17.58 -15.21
C THR A 65 -9.69 17.76 -13.79
N PRO A 66 -9.18 18.73 -13.01
CA PRO A 66 -9.58 18.96 -11.60
C PRO A 66 -11.09 19.08 -11.38
N GLY A 67 -11.60 18.39 -10.35
CA GLY A 67 -12.94 18.61 -9.82
C GLY A 67 -14.05 17.85 -10.53
N MET A 68 -13.71 16.82 -11.32
CA MET A 68 -14.70 16.00 -11.99
C MET A 68 -15.35 14.99 -11.04
N TYR A 69 -14.66 14.54 -9.99
CA TYR A 69 -15.13 13.52 -9.05
C TYR A 69 -15.49 12.19 -9.75
N THR A 70 -14.76 11.82 -10.80
CA THR A 70 -15.06 10.62 -11.58
C THR A 70 -14.92 9.38 -10.71
N LYS A 71 -15.87 8.45 -10.88
CA LYS A 71 -15.90 7.21 -10.12
C LYS A 71 -15.69 6.01 -11.03
N VAL A 72 -14.80 5.11 -10.64
CA VAL A 72 -14.60 3.84 -11.34
C VAL A 72 -14.79 2.67 -10.37
N ASN A 73 -15.64 1.72 -10.75
CA ASN A 73 -15.84 0.47 -10.03
C ASN A 73 -15.18 -0.67 -10.81
N LEU A 74 -14.17 -1.30 -10.22
CA LEU A 74 -13.62 -2.56 -10.70
C LEU A 74 -14.41 -3.71 -10.07
N LEU A 75 -15.10 -4.46 -10.94
CA LEU A 75 -16.00 -5.55 -10.56
C LEU A 75 -15.38 -6.90 -10.89
N ASN A 76 -16.02 -7.98 -10.45
CA ASN A 76 -15.60 -9.33 -10.80
C ASN A 76 -15.54 -9.53 -12.33
N GLY A 77 -14.52 -10.25 -12.81
CA GLY A 77 -14.19 -10.40 -14.23
C GLY A 77 -13.41 -9.22 -14.83
N GLY A 78 -13.34 -8.08 -14.14
CA GLY A 78 -12.54 -6.93 -14.54
C GLY A 78 -11.05 -7.17 -14.37
N TYR A 79 -10.26 -6.72 -15.34
CA TYR A 79 -8.81 -6.66 -15.24
C TYR A 79 -8.34 -5.30 -15.71
N ILE A 80 -7.50 -4.62 -14.94
CA ILE A 80 -6.84 -3.38 -15.34
C ILE A 80 -5.35 -3.60 -15.19
N HIS A 81 -4.54 -3.36 -16.23
CA HIS A 81 -3.11 -3.56 -16.12
C HIS A 81 -2.46 -2.53 -15.18
N LYS A 82 -2.66 -1.24 -15.43
CA LYS A 82 -2.21 -0.15 -14.56
C LYS A 82 -3.36 0.82 -14.33
N PHE A 83 -3.57 1.23 -13.09
CA PHE A 83 -4.69 2.06 -12.71
C PHE A 83 -4.18 3.32 -12.03
N PHE A 84 -4.35 4.47 -12.67
CA PHE A 84 -3.93 5.77 -12.17
C PHE A 84 -5.16 6.61 -11.87
N ALA A 85 -5.22 7.16 -10.67
CA ALA A 85 -6.33 8.00 -10.24
C ALA A 85 -5.78 9.31 -9.66
N TYR A 86 -6.39 10.42 -10.07
CA TYR A 86 -5.90 11.76 -9.78
C TYR A 86 -6.99 12.58 -9.08
N GLN A 87 -6.56 13.68 -8.46
CA GLN A 87 -7.43 14.74 -7.96
C GLN A 87 -8.46 14.24 -6.93
N ASP A 88 -9.75 14.31 -7.24
CA ASP A 88 -10.85 13.90 -6.35
C ASP A 88 -11.60 12.65 -6.85
N SER A 89 -10.92 11.84 -7.65
CA SER A 89 -11.41 10.55 -8.16
C SER A 89 -11.79 9.57 -7.04
N ARG A 90 -12.73 8.68 -7.34
CA ARG A 90 -13.14 7.59 -6.45
C ARG A 90 -13.02 6.23 -7.12
N ILE A 91 -12.17 5.37 -6.56
CA ILE A 91 -11.91 4.03 -7.06
C ILE A 91 -12.49 3.01 -6.10
N ASN A 92 -13.41 2.18 -6.59
CA ASN A 92 -13.99 1.08 -5.84
C ASN A 92 -13.52 -0.24 -6.43
N ILE A 93 -12.98 -1.13 -5.61
CA ILE A 93 -12.58 -2.48 -6.00
C ILE A 93 -13.38 -3.46 -5.16
N SER A 94 -14.40 -4.05 -5.77
CA SER A 94 -15.26 -5.07 -5.15
C SER A 94 -15.06 -6.46 -5.78
N GLY A 95 -14.02 -6.61 -6.60
CA GLY A 95 -13.64 -7.83 -7.29
C GLY A 95 -12.59 -7.51 -8.36
N GLY A 96 -12.33 -8.48 -9.25
CA GLY A 96 -11.41 -8.28 -10.38
C GLY A 96 -9.95 -8.18 -9.96
N ARG A 97 -9.10 -7.71 -10.88
CA ARG A 97 -7.65 -7.62 -10.67
C ARG A 97 -7.04 -6.34 -11.24
N VAL A 98 -6.24 -5.63 -10.44
CA VAL A 98 -5.24 -4.67 -10.93
C VAL A 98 -3.91 -5.39 -11.08
N GLY A 99 -3.44 -5.52 -12.32
CA GLY A 99 -2.33 -6.38 -12.71
C GLY A 99 -0.98 -5.97 -12.13
N LEU A 100 -0.62 -4.69 -12.30
CA LEU A 100 0.69 -4.17 -11.88
C LEU A 100 0.60 -3.15 -10.75
N SER A 101 -0.13 -2.05 -10.93
CA SER A 101 -0.14 -0.98 -9.93
C SER A 101 -1.43 -0.19 -9.96
N LEU A 102 -1.97 0.07 -8.77
CA LEU A 102 -2.93 1.13 -8.52
C LEU A 102 -2.17 2.30 -7.89
N VAL A 103 -2.21 3.47 -8.52
CA VAL A 103 -1.57 4.68 -8.03
C VAL A 103 -2.62 5.76 -7.83
N ALA A 104 -2.73 6.25 -6.60
CA ALA A 104 -3.66 7.28 -6.18
C ALA A 104 -2.91 8.57 -5.86
N TYR A 105 -3.24 9.66 -6.55
CA TYR A 105 -2.66 10.98 -6.35
C TYR A 105 -3.66 11.96 -5.72
N ASP A 106 -3.16 13.10 -5.25
CA ASP A 106 -3.95 14.23 -4.74
C ASP A 106 -4.92 13.85 -3.61
N ARG A 107 -6.25 13.95 -3.81
CA ARG A 107 -7.32 13.63 -2.86
C ARG A 107 -8.09 12.38 -3.26
N THR A 108 -7.50 11.52 -4.09
CA THR A 108 -8.14 10.28 -4.58
C THR A 108 -8.56 9.41 -3.41
N GLN A 109 -9.74 8.80 -3.53
CA GLN A 109 -10.25 7.82 -2.58
C GLN A 109 -10.27 6.43 -3.21
N VAL A 110 -9.54 5.48 -2.62
CA VAL A 110 -9.54 4.07 -3.01
C VAL A 110 -10.25 3.26 -1.92
N ILE A 111 -11.24 2.47 -2.31
CA ILE A 111 -11.97 1.56 -1.43
C ILE A 111 -11.90 0.15 -2.01
N MET A 112 -11.24 -0.76 -1.29
CA MET A 112 -11.10 -2.17 -1.66
C MET A 112 -11.82 -3.04 -0.64
N THR A 113 -12.83 -3.77 -1.09
CA THR A 113 -13.60 -4.73 -0.28
C THR A 113 -13.34 -6.17 -0.67
N ASP A 114 -12.87 -6.39 -1.90
CA ASP A 114 -12.45 -7.70 -2.44
C ASP A 114 -11.54 -7.48 -3.66
N GLY A 115 -11.16 -8.54 -4.36
CA GLY A 115 -10.32 -8.51 -5.56
C GLY A 115 -8.83 -8.63 -5.27
N GLN A 116 -8.03 -8.44 -6.31
CA GLN A 116 -6.58 -8.51 -6.21
C GLN A 116 -5.94 -7.25 -6.79
N ILE A 117 -5.00 -6.67 -6.06
CA ILE A 117 -4.09 -5.67 -6.61
C ILE A 117 -2.67 -6.17 -6.43
N TRP A 118 -1.75 -5.76 -7.30
CA TRP A 118 -0.34 -6.03 -7.06
C TRP A 118 0.25 -4.95 -6.15
N TYR A 119 0.58 -3.77 -6.67
CA TYR A 119 1.01 -2.64 -5.84
C TYR A 119 -0.12 -1.64 -5.61
N LEU A 120 -0.12 -1.02 -4.43
CA LEU A 120 -0.89 0.20 -4.14
C LEU A 120 0.06 1.31 -3.69
N ASP A 121 0.09 2.39 -4.45
CA ASP A 121 0.80 3.60 -4.05
C ASP A 121 -0.22 4.72 -3.79
N ALA A 122 -0.30 5.19 -2.54
CA ALA A 122 -1.06 6.37 -2.14
C ALA A 122 -0.12 7.56 -1.98
N TYR A 123 -0.28 8.60 -2.80
CA TYR A 123 0.51 9.84 -2.77
C TYR A 123 -0.31 11.02 -2.23
N ASP A 124 0.38 12.13 -1.96
CA ASP A 124 -0.22 13.41 -1.56
C ASP A 124 -1.22 13.26 -0.42
N SER A 125 -2.45 13.75 -0.56
CA SER A 125 -3.52 13.64 0.43
C SER A 125 -4.51 12.49 0.16
N SER A 126 -4.10 11.49 -0.63
CA SER A 126 -4.99 10.40 -1.04
C SER A 126 -5.33 9.50 0.14
N GLN A 127 -6.46 8.80 0.02
CA GLN A 127 -6.97 7.91 1.05
C GLN A 127 -7.23 6.54 0.45
N ALA A 128 -6.66 5.50 1.03
CA ALA A 128 -6.95 4.11 0.66
C ALA A 128 -7.50 3.33 1.85
N THR A 129 -8.60 2.61 1.63
CA THR A 129 -9.19 1.71 2.62
C THR A 129 -9.27 0.30 2.05
N MET A 130 -8.69 -0.67 2.74
CA MET A 130 -8.78 -2.08 2.40
C MET A 130 -9.44 -2.85 3.55
N SER A 131 -10.57 -3.48 3.26
CA SER A 131 -11.35 -4.29 4.22
C SER A 131 -11.44 -5.77 3.83
N GLY A 132 -10.92 -6.13 2.65
CA GLY A 132 -10.87 -7.48 2.12
C GLY A 132 -10.00 -7.56 0.86
N GLY A 133 -9.96 -8.73 0.23
CA GLY A 133 -9.14 -9.00 -0.95
C GLY A 133 -7.64 -9.18 -0.65
N THR A 134 -6.80 -9.10 -1.68
CA THR A 134 -5.36 -9.34 -1.57
C THR A 134 -4.54 -8.28 -2.32
N ALA A 135 -3.54 -7.72 -1.63
CA ALA A 135 -2.44 -6.97 -2.24
C ALA A 135 -1.22 -7.88 -2.34
N THR A 136 -0.79 -8.23 -3.56
CA THR A 136 0.31 -9.21 -3.74
C THR A 136 1.71 -8.59 -3.77
N GLY A 137 1.79 -7.27 -3.85
CA GLY A 137 3.02 -6.50 -3.68
C GLY A 137 2.90 -5.59 -2.47
N ASP A 138 3.68 -4.52 -2.50
CA ASP A 138 3.75 -3.56 -1.41
C ASP A 138 2.55 -2.61 -1.43
N LEU A 139 2.15 -2.21 -0.24
CA LEU A 139 1.19 -1.15 0.02
C LEU A 139 1.96 0.03 0.58
N ILE A 140 2.00 1.14 -0.15
CA ILE A 140 2.88 2.27 0.16
C ILE A 140 2.07 3.56 0.33
N ALA A 141 2.16 4.15 1.51
CA ALA A 141 1.67 5.49 1.81
C ALA A 141 2.82 6.50 1.73
N LYS A 142 2.67 7.53 0.90
CA LYS A 142 3.64 8.62 0.67
C LYS A 142 2.96 9.98 0.79
N GLY A 143 3.75 11.04 0.98
CA GLY A 143 3.20 12.40 1.12
C GLY A 143 2.43 12.55 2.45
N SER A 144 1.23 13.09 2.40
CA SER A 144 0.30 13.22 3.54
C SER A 144 -0.87 12.22 3.47
N SER A 145 -0.66 11.08 2.80
CA SER A 145 -1.73 10.13 2.49
C SER A 145 -2.13 9.31 3.70
N HIS A 146 -3.31 8.69 3.62
CA HIS A 146 -3.85 7.86 4.68
C HIS A 146 -4.22 6.47 4.14
N VAL A 147 -3.65 5.42 4.70
CA VAL A 147 -3.99 4.03 4.37
C VAL A 147 -4.60 3.36 5.61
N THR A 148 -5.82 2.85 5.47
CA THR A 148 -6.50 2.09 6.52
C THR A 148 -6.73 0.67 6.05
N MET A 149 -6.36 -0.30 6.88
CA MET A 149 -6.56 -1.72 6.61
C MET A 149 -7.28 -2.38 7.79
N SER A 150 -8.44 -2.98 7.54
CA SER A 150 -9.25 -3.66 8.55
C SER A 150 -9.51 -5.15 8.25
N GLY A 151 -9.01 -5.64 7.11
CA GLY A 151 -9.12 -7.03 6.69
C GLY A 151 -8.33 -7.30 5.41
N GLY A 152 -8.37 -8.55 4.94
CA GLY A 152 -7.62 -9.00 3.77
C GLY A 152 -6.16 -9.34 4.07
N THR A 153 -5.35 -9.42 3.00
CA THR A 153 -3.94 -9.82 3.09
C THR A 153 -3.06 -8.93 2.21
N ALA A 154 -1.94 -8.48 2.76
CA ALA A 154 -0.83 -7.93 2.01
C ALA A 154 0.32 -8.95 2.01
N THR A 155 0.79 -9.39 0.84
CA THR A 155 1.89 -10.35 0.78
C THR A 155 3.26 -9.67 0.71
N GLY A 156 3.30 -8.40 0.29
CA GLY A 156 4.49 -7.55 0.38
C GLY A 156 4.55 -6.76 1.68
N ASP A 157 5.30 -5.67 1.65
CA ASP A 157 5.49 -4.79 2.79
C ASP A 157 4.36 -3.76 2.89
N LEU A 158 4.10 -3.30 4.12
CA LEU A 158 3.24 -2.16 4.39
C LEU A 158 4.13 -0.99 4.81
N ILE A 159 4.26 0.02 3.95
CA ILE A 159 5.29 1.05 4.04
C ILE A 159 4.65 2.43 4.20
N ALA A 160 5.06 3.17 5.24
CA ALA A 160 4.68 4.55 5.48
C ALA A 160 5.91 5.48 5.32
N LYS A 161 5.81 6.47 4.42
CA LYS A 161 6.86 7.47 4.12
C LYS A 161 6.28 8.88 4.03
N GLY A 162 7.13 9.91 4.05
CA GLY A 162 6.69 11.30 4.18
C GLY A 162 5.99 11.58 5.51
N SER A 163 4.89 12.34 5.48
CA SER A 163 4.02 12.61 6.62
C SER A 163 2.72 11.79 6.57
N SER A 164 2.79 10.57 6.03
CA SER A 164 1.63 9.70 5.83
C SER A 164 1.18 9.03 7.13
N HIS A 165 -0.04 8.51 7.11
CA HIS A 165 -0.65 7.78 8.20
C HIS A 165 -1.11 6.40 7.74
N VAL A 166 -0.70 5.36 8.46
CA VAL A 166 -1.15 3.98 8.22
C VAL A 166 -1.85 3.47 9.48
N THR A 167 -3.05 2.93 9.32
CA THR A 167 -3.78 2.26 10.40
C THR A 167 -4.10 0.84 9.99
N MET A 168 -3.75 -0.13 10.83
CA MET A 168 -4.07 -1.54 10.59
C MET A 168 -4.72 -2.23 11.80
N SER A 169 -5.68 -3.10 11.51
CA SER A 169 -6.37 -3.95 12.48
C SER A 169 -6.83 -5.23 11.79
N GLY A 170 -6.53 -6.41 12.34
CA GLY A 170 -7.03 -7.70 11.82
C GLY A 170 -6.51 -8.09 10.43
N VAL A 171 -5.43 -7.48 9.96
CA VAL A 171 -4.83 -7.72 8.64
C VAL A 171 -3.60 -8.61 8.77
N THR A 172 -3.40 -9.51 7.80
CA THR A 172 -2.12 -10.23 7.65
C THR A 172 -1.23 -9.50 6.65
N VAL A 173 -0.07 -9.02 7.11
CA VAL A 173 1.02 -8.53 6.27
C VAL A 173 2.13 -9.59 6.32
N MET A 174 2.41 -10.23 5.19
CA MET A 174 3.45 -11.26 5.12
C MET A 174 4.86 -10.65 5.01
N GLY A 175 4.96 -9.36 4.69
CA GLY A 175 6.18 -8.58 4.73
C GLY A 175 6.33 -7.76 6.01
N TYR A 176 7.21 -6.76 5.95
CA TYR A 176 7.52 -5.84 7.02
C TYR A 176 6.49 -4.70 7.13
N LEU A 177 6.30 -4.22 8.35
CA LEU A 177 5.69 -2.92 8.61
C LEU A 177 6.81 -1.89 8.74
N GLU A 178 6.92 -1.00 7.76
CA GLU A 178 7.99 0.00 7.71
C GLU A 178 7.43 1.41 7.93
N ALA A 179 8.04 2.14 8.87
CA ALA A 179 7.78 3.56 9.08
C ALA A 179 9.08 4.36 8.88
N GLY A 180 9.02 5.32 7.98
CA GLY A 180 10.11 6.24 7.67
C GLY A 180 9.67 7.70 7.66
N ASP A 181 10.65 8.58 7.51
CA ASP A 181 10.49 10.04 7.48
C ASP A 181 9.77 10.61 8.71
N SER A 182 8.58 11.20 8.56
CA SER A 182 7.75 11.73 9.66
C SER A 182 6.37 11.04 9.72
N SER A 183 6.31 9.80 9.22
CA SER A 183 5.07 9.03 9.13
C SER A 183 4.60 8.51 10.49
N HIS A 184 3.30 8.20 10.57
CA HIS A 184 2.66 7.64 11.74
C HIS A 184 1.96 6.34 11.40
N VAL A 185 2.24 5.28 12.15
CA VAL A 185 1.61 3.97 11.98
C VAL A 185 0.91 3.56 13.26
N THR A 186 -0.30 3.04 13.16
CA THR A 186 -1.06 2.46 14.27
C THR A 186 -1.42 1.01 13.97
N MET A 187 -0.99 0.09 14.83
CA MET A 187 -1.30 -1.33 14.76
C MET A 187 -2.08 -1.75 16.01
N SER A 188 -3.34 -2.16 15.81
CA SER A 188 -4.24 -2.59 16.89
C SER A 188 -4.56 -4.09 16.90
N GLY A 189 -4.10 -4.80 15.88
CA GLY A 189 -4.31 -6.23 15.69
C GLY A 189 -3.74 -6.69 14.34
N GLY A 190 -3.91 -7.97 14.03
CA GLY A 190 -3.35 -8.58 12.81
C GLY A 190 -1.95 -9.14 13.03
N SER A 191 -1.23 -9.39 11.94
CA SER A 191 0.13 -9.96 11.99
C SER A 191 1.05 -9.32 10.96
N VAL A 192 2.32 -9.11 11.33
CA VAL A 192 3.38 -8.62 10.44
C VAL A 192 4.64 -9.48 10.59
N LEU A 193 5.45 -9.63 9.53
CA LEU A 193 6.69 -10.43 9.61
C LEU A 193 7.76 -9.76 10.48
N GLY A 194 7.80 -8.44 10.48
CA GLY A 194 8.73 -7.65 11.25
C GLY A 194 8.38 -6.17 11.13
N MET A 195 9.12 -5.35 11.86
CA MET A 195 8.85 -3.92 11.94
C MET A 195 10.13 -3.12 11.97
N SER A 196 10.15 -2.04 11.19
CA SER A 196 11.23 -1.06 11.16
C SER A 196 10.68 0.34 11.37
N VAL A 197 11.26 1.06 12.32
CA VAL A 197 10.90 2.44 12.66
C VAL A 197 12.15 3.31 12.53
N SER A 198 12.15 4.25 11.61
CA SER A 198 13.34 5.03 11.27
C SER A 198 13.05 6.53 11.16
N ASN A 199 14.10 7.34 10.96
CA ASN A 199 14.02 8.80 10.81
C ASN A 199 13.28 9.45 11.98
N SER A 200 12.23 10.23 11.76
CA SER A 200 11.40 10.85 12.80
C SER A 200 10.00 10.23 12.86
N SER A 201 9.85 9.00 12.35
CA SER A 201 8.56 8.30 12.29
C SER A 201 8.14 7.75 13.65
N GLN A 202 6.85 7.46 13.77
CA GLN A 202 6.26 6.88 14.96
C GLN A 202 5.40 5.67 14.62
N VAL A 203 5.58 4.58 15.36
CA VAL A 203 4.67 3.43 15.33
C VAL A 203 4.07 3.24 16.70
N THR A 204 2.75 3.09 16.78
CA THR A 204 2.02 2.76 18.01
C THR A 204 1.39 1.39 17.89
N ILE A 205 1.65 0.52 18.86
CA ILE A 205 1.15 -0.85 18.91
C ILE A 205 0.30 -1.05 20.16
N SER A 206 -0.91 -1.57 19.97
CA SER A 206 -1.80 -2.00 21.07
C SER A 206 -2.28 -3.44 20.93
N GLY A 207 -1.88 -4.14 19.87
CA GLY A 207 -2.28 -5.51 19.60
C GLY A 207 -1.67 -6.08 18.32
N GLY A 208 -1.87 -7.38 18.13
CA GLY A 208 -1.38 -8.16 17.00
C GLY A 208 -0.07 -8.88 17.27
N THR A 209 0.40 -9.62 16.27
CA THR A 209 1.64 -10.41 16.33
C THR A 209 2.70 -9.83 15.41
N ILE A 210 3.94 -9.78 15.89
CA ILE A 210 5.10 -9.33 15.12
C ILE A 210 6.05 -10.52 15.07
N GLY A 211 6.59 -10.81 13.90
CA GLY A 211 7.51 -11.92 13.73
C GLY A 211 6.85 -13.18 13.19
N SER A 212 7.66 -13.95 12.47
CA SER A 212 7.53 -15.39 12.33
C SER A 212 8.88 -16.01 12.66
N ASP A 213 8.86 -17.13 13.38
CA ASP A 213 9.99 -17.92 13.87
C ASP A 213 11.34 -17.67 13.15
N GLY A 214 12.16 -16.76 13.69
CA GLY A 214 13.61 -16.75 13.43
C GLY A 214 14.25 -15.48 12.86
N PHE A 215 13.51 -14.47 12.43
CA PHE A 215 14.08 -13.22 11.87
C PHE A 215 14.22 -12.09 12.90
N LEU A 216 14.89 -10.98 12.54
CA LEU A 216 14.93 -9.76 13.35
C LEU A 216 13.58 -9.06 13.23
N GLU A 217 12.91 -8.89 14.36
CA GLU A 217 11.47 -8.59 14.38
C GLU A 217 11.18 -7.11 14.64
N LEU A 218 12.00 -6.44 15.45
CA LEU A 218 11.82 -5.03 15.80
C LEU A 218 13.12 -4.24 15.64
N VAL A 219 13.11 -3.26 14.75
CA VAL A 219 14.24 -2.34 14.56
C VAL A 219 13.77 -0.91 14.74
N ALA A 220 14.49 -0.17 15.58
CA ALA A 220 14.34 1.27 15.71
C ALA A 220 15.68 1.97 15.40
N SER A 221 15.68 2.99 14.53
CA SER A 221 16.90 3.71 14.12
C SER A 221 16.63 5.20 13.89
N GLY A 222 17.69 6.01 13.71
CA GLY A 222 17.57 7.46 13.56
C GLY A 222 17.01 8.13 14.83
N ASN A 223 15.86 8.77 14.72
CA ASN A 223 15.06 9.30 15.83
C ASN A 223 13.69 8.58 15.94
N GLY A 224 13.58 7.38 15.36
CA GLY A 224 12.34 6.63 15.27
C GLY A 224 11.77 6.30 16.64
N LYS A 225 10.44 6.35 16.77
CA LYS A 225 9.75 6.13 18.04
C LYS A 225 8.76 4.98 17.92
N LEU A 226 9.07 3.86 18.57
CA LEU A 226 8.13 2.75 18.73
C LEU A 226 7.41 2.89 20.08
N ILE A 227 6.08 2.99 20.07
CA ILE A 227 5.23 3.09 21.27
C ILE A 227 4.48 1.77 21.43
N ILE A 228 4.57 1.16 22.59
CA ILE A 228 3.93 -0.13 22.88
C ILE A 228 3.03 0.05 24.10
N ASN A 229 1.73 -0.17 23.88
CA ASN A 229 0.71 -0.10 24.91
C ASN A 229 0.45 -1.50 25.46
N GLY A 230 0.57 -1.65 26.78
CA GLY A 230 0.41 -2.97 27.41
C GLY A 230 0.84 -3.02 28.87
N SER A 231 1.22 -4.21 29.31
CA SER A 231 1.57 -4.54 30.68
C SER A 231 2.62 -5.66 30.75
N ASN A 232 3.17 -5.88 31.96
CA ASN A 232 4.11 -6.97 32.27
C ASN A 232 5.36 -6.99 31.38
N PHE A 233 5.88 -5.81 31.02
CA PHE A 233 7.05 -5.73 30.16
C PHE A 233 8.30 -6.25 30.89
N ALA A 234 9.14 -6.97 30.16
CA ALA A 234 10.46 -7.40 30.62
C ALA A 234 11.47 -7.42 29.47
N ILE A 235 12.71 -7.06 29.77
CA ILE A 235 13.85 -7.13 28.84
C ILE A 235 14.76 -8.25 29.32
N ASP A 236 15.00 -9.24 28.47
CA ASP A 236 15.88 -10.37 28.76
C ASP A 236 15.51 -11.09 30.08
N GLY A 237 14.20 -11.19 30.35
CA GLY A 237 13.64 -11.80 31.56
C GLY A 237 13.62 -10.90 32.80
N ILE A 238 14.19 -9.69 32.73
CA ILE A 238 14.19 -8.71 33.82
C ILE A 238 12.95 -7.82 33.66
N SER A 239 12.06 -7.86 34.65
CA SER A 239 10.86 -7.02 34.66
C SER A 239 11.22 -5.55 34.54
N LEU A 240 10.51 -4.86 33.64
CA LEU A 240 10.59 -3.42 33.44
C LEU A 240 9.26 -2.78 33.86
N GLY A 241 9.34 -1.55 34.37
CA GLY A 241 8.16 -0.69 34.51
C GLY A 241 7.76 -0.06 33.17
N PHE A 242 7.20 1.14 33.23
CA PHE A 242 6.94 1.97 32.06
C PHE A 242 8.06 2.98 31.87
N GLY A 243 8.32 3.40 30.63
CA GLY A 243 9.39 4.34 30.33
C GLY A 243 9.97 4.17 28.93
N GLU A 244 11.13 4.79 28.72
CA GLU A 244 11.87 4.75 27.46
C GLU A 244 13.00 3.71 27.52
N ILE A 245 13.13 2.93 26.45
CA ILE A 245 14.27 2.07 26.18
C ILE A 245 15.04 2.71 25.03
N THR A 246 16.32 2.97 25.24
CA THR A 246 17.20 3.59 24.25
C THR A 246 18.26 2.62 23.75
N SER A 247 18.98 3.07 22.73
CA SER A 247 20.26 2.54 22.31
C SER A 247 21.26 2.47 23.47
N ILE A 248 22.10 1.43 23.50
CA ILE A 248 23.12 1.21 24.53
C ILE A 248 24.43 1.91 24.14
N PHE A 249 24.80 1.85 22.86
CA PHE A 249 26.06 2.42 22.37
C PHE A 249 25.91 3.77 21.68
N GLY A 250 24.68 4.22 21.40
CA GLY A 250 24.36 5.44 20.65
C GLY A 250 24.65 5.35 19.15
N GLY A 251 25.10 4.19 18.66
CA GLY A 251 25.57 3.98 17.29
C GLY A 251 24.47 3.47 16.35
N VAL A 252 24.84 3.08 15.13
CA VAL A 252 23.90 2.40 14.21
C VAL A 252 23.39 1.09 14.83
N TYR A 253 22.16 0.68 14.50
CA TYR A 253 21.47 -0.43 15.20
C TYR A 253 22.19 -1.77 14.99
N GLU A 254 22.96 -1.93 13.92
CA GLU A 254 23.73 -3.13 13.63
C GLU A 254 24.85 -3.37 14.66
N ASN A 255 25.32 -2.31 15.32
CA ASN A 255 26.33 -2.40 16.37
C ASN A 255 25.71 -2.66 17.76
N GLU A 256 24.38 -2.61 17.87
CA GLU A 256 23.66 -2.76 19.13
C GLU A 256 23.40 -4.24 19.43
N PRO A 257 23.44 -4.66 20.70
CA PRO A 257 23.16 -6.03 21.04
C PRO A 257 21.68 -6.35 20.80
N TYR A 258 21.41 -7.56 20.32
CA TYR A 258 20.05 -8.09 20.33
C TYR A 258 19.56 -8.25 21.76
N ARG A 259 18.42 -7.65 22.06
CA ARG A 259 17.71 -7.82 23.32
C ARG A 259 16.32 -8.39 23.05
N ARG A 260 15.70 -8.99 24.06
CA ARG A 260 14.38 -9.61 23.95
C ARG A 260 13.37 -8.85 24.79
N LEU A 261 12.36 -8.27 24.14
CA LEU A 261 11.22 -7.63 24.81
C LEU A 261 10.09 -8.66 24.93
N THR A 262 9.63 -8.85 26.16
CA THR A 262 8.44 -9.66 26.48
C THR A 262 7.39 -8.82 27.17
N GLY A 263 6.12 -9.19 27.05
CA GLY A 263 5.01 -8.54 27.75
C GLY A 263 3.64 -8.92 27.17
N THR A 264 2.62 -8.21 27.61
CA THR A 264 1.24 -8.35 27.12
C THR A 264 0.80 -7.02 26.53
N LEU A 265 0.35 -7.01 25.28
CA LEU A 265 -0.21 -5.85 24.60
C LEU A 265 -1.60 -5.53 25.16
N ALA A 266 -2.07 -4.30 24.91
CA ALA A 266 -3.34 -3.81 25.45
C ALA A 266 -4.58 -4.62 25.03
N ASN A 267 -4.53 -5.37 23.94
CA ASN A 267 -5.60 -6.28 23.52
C ASN A 267 -5.47 -7.71 24.09
N GLY A 268 -4.44 -7.98 24.91
CA GLY A 268 -4.15 -9.29 25.50
C GLY A 268 -3.14 -10.13 24.72
N ASP A 269 -2.71 -9.71 23.53
CA ASP A 269 -1.71 -10.45 22.76
C ASP A 269 -0.34 -10.44 23.43
N ILE A 270 0.46 -11.47 23.21
CA ILE A 270 1.81 -11.56 23.75
C ILE A 270 2.79 -10.90 22.79
N ILE A 271 3.61 -9.99 23.32
CA ILE A 271 4.82 -9.54 22.63
C ILE A 271 6.00 -10.35 23.17
N ASN A 272 6.82 -10.89 22.28
CA ASN A 272 7.95 -11.73 22.64
C ASN A 272 9.01 -11.66 21.55
N ASN A 273 9.58 -10.48 21.38
CA ASN A 273 10.31 -10.13 20.17
C ASN A 273 11.75 -9.75 20.44
N ARG A 274 12.62 -10.11 19.50
CA ARG A 274 13.98 -9.57 19.45
C ARG A 274 13.96 -8.17 18.90
N PHE A 275 14.73 -7.28 19.52
CA PHE A 275 14.82 -5.90 19.11
C PHE A 275 16.25 -5.34 19.12
N GLN A 276 16.48 -4.34 18.28
CA GLN A 276 17.67 -3.48 18.28
C GLN A 276 17.24 -2.01 18.17
N ILE A 277 17.96 -1.13 18.87
CA ILE A 277 17.70 0.31 18.89
C ILE A 277 19.01 1.03 18.60
N GLY A 278 19.11 1.67 17.43
CA GLY A 278 20.24 2.51 17.06
C GLY A 278 19.96 4.01 17.19
N ASN A 279 21.04 4.79 17.19
CA ASN A 279 21.06 6.24 17.20
C ASN A 279 20.27 6.82 18.38
N ASN A 280 19.38 7.78 18.11
CA ASN A 280 18.50 8.41 19.10
C ASN A 280 17.10 7.78 19.11
N ALA A 281 16.93 6.64 18.43
CA ALA A 281 15.65 5.96 18.41
C ALA A 281 15.29 5.42 19.79
N LYS A 282 14.01 5.14 20.00
CA LYS A 282 13.52 4.63 21.27
C LYS A 282 12.28 3.78 21.15
N ILE A 283 12.16 2.87 22.11
CA ILE A 283 10.91 2.18 22.42
C ILE A 283 10.32 2.84 23.67
N VAL A 284 9.03 3.19 23.66
CA VAL A 284 8.31 3.79 24.78
C VAL A 284 7.20 2.85 25.21
N LEU A 285 7.27 2.40 26.45
CA LEU A 285 6.30 1.49 27.04
C LEU A 285 5.28 2.28 27.84
N ILE A 286 4.00 2.11 27.53
CA ILE A 286 2.88 2.86 28.11
C ILE A 286 1.88 1.88 28.74
N PRO A 287 1.37 2.15 29.96
CA PRO A 287 0.32 1.33 30.56
C PRO A 287 -0.96 1.37 29.74
N GLU A 288 -1.74 0.30 29.83
CA GLU A 288 -3.09 0.26 29.27
C GLU A 288 -3.95 1.42 29.82
N PRO A 289 -4.82 2.03 29.00
CA PRO A 289 -5.67 3.15 29.42
C PRO A 289 -6.52 2.86 30.66
N ALA A 290 -6.99 1.61 30.82
CA ALA A 290 -7.77 1.18 31.98
C ALA A 290 -6.97 1.28 33.29
N THR A 291 -5.66 0.99 33.26
CA THR A 291 -4.76 1.10 34.41
C THR A 291 -4.69 2.55 34.90
N ILE A 292 -4.64 3.51 33.98
CA ILE A 292 -4.64 4.94 34.30
C ILE A 292 -5.98 5.35 34.93
N ALA A 293 -7.10 4.93 34.34
CA ALA A 293 -8.44 5.24 34.86
C ALA A 293 -8.66 4.68 36.27
N LEU A 294 -8.23 3.44 36.52
CA LEU A 294 -8.28 2.80 37.84
C LEU A 294 -7.39 3.54 38.85
N LEU A 295 -6.21 4.01 38.46
CA LEU A 295 -5.32 4.77 39.33
C LEU A 295 -5.95 6.11 39.75
N PHE A 296 -6.59 6.82 38.81
CA PHE A 296 -7.32 8.05 39.10
C PHE A 296 -8.54 7.81 40.00
N LEU A 297 -9.34 6.77 39.72
CA LEU A 297 -10.50 6.42 40.55
C LEU A 297 -10.07 6.02 41.97
N GLY A 298 -9.02 5.22 42.10
CA GLY A 298 -8.44 4.86 43.40
C GLY A 298 -7.98 6.11 44.16
N GLY A 299 -7.25 7.01 43.52
CA GLY A 299 -6.80 8.28 44.11
C GLY A 299 -7.96 9.16 44.61
N LEU A 300 -9.07 9.23 43.85
CA LEU A 300 -10.27 9.97 44.27
C LEU A 300 -10.95 9.35 45.49
N VAL A 301 -10.99 8.02 45.59
CA VAL A 301 -11.53 7.33 46.79
C VAL A 301 -10.69 7.63 48.03
N PHE A 302 -9.36 7.68 47.90
CA PHE A 302 -8.48 8.04 49.01
C PHE A 302 -8.60 9.51 49.42
N ARG A 303 -8.86 10.42 48.47
CA ARG A 303 -9.01 11.85 48.76
C ARG A 303 -10.29 12.20 49.53
N LYS A 304 -11.31 11.34 49.53
CA LYS A 304 -12.59 11.58 50.21
C LYS A 304 -12.60 11.18 51.70
N LYS A 305 -11.49 10.64 52.21
CA LYS A 305 -11.35 10.18 53.61
C LYS A 305 -10.51 11.11 54.51
N HIS A 306 -10.17 12.29 54.03
CA HIS A 306 -9.55 13.38 54.80
C HIS A 306 -10.37 14.65 54.61
#